data_AF-A0AAU3VCK7-F1
#
_entry.id   AF-A0AAU3VCK7-F1
#
_cell.length_a   1.000
_cell.length_b   1.000
_cell.length_c   1.000
_cell.angle_alpha   90.00
_cell.angle_beta   90.00
_cell.angle_gamma   90.00
#
_symmetry.space_group_name_H-M   'P 1'
#
loop_
_entity.id
_entity.type
_entity.pdbx_description
1 polymer ?
#
loop_
_entity_poly.entity_id
_entity_poly.type
_entity_poly.pdbx_seq_one_letter_code
_entity_poly.pdbx_strand_id
1 'polypeptide(L)'
;MTERTLTPGPLTAIADDVRDHGYAILQTRVERIPRLVRGLPCSEPDGCNKTATLATLAVEETADNNDGFGLYLAKGPDGLPLCIPVCDDHRNEATHDLYRDLTGQMRPDGIRAFDVPGTHLSWH
;
A
#
# COMPACT_ATOMS: atom_id res chain seq x y z
N MET A 1 6.97 -21.65 6.23
CA MET A 1 6.70 -20.31 5.69
C MET A 1 6.84 -19.35 6.85
N THR A 2 7.75 -18.39 6.78
CA THR A 2 7.83 -17.29 7.76
C THR A 2 6.48 -16.58 7.79
N GLU A 3 5.95 -16.34 8.99
CA GLU A 3 4.69 -15.61 9.16
C GLU A 3 4.82 -14.22 8.53
N ARG A 4 4.02 -13.98 7.49
CA ARG A 4 3.90 -12.70 6.79
C ARG A 4 3.36 -11.66 7.77
N THR A 5 4.25 -11.03 8.51
CA THR A 5 3.88 -10.14 9.62
C THR A 5 3.76 -8.70 9.12
N LEU A 6 2.63 -8.08 9.49
CA LEU A 6 2.40 -6.66 9.26
C LEU A 6 2.97 -5.87 10.45
N THR A 7 3.92 -5.00 10.18
CA THR A 7 4.43 -4.07 11.20
C THR A 7 3.75 -2.72 11.02
N PRO A 8 2.76 -2.35 11.85
CA PRO A 8 2.14 -1.04 11.76
C PRO A 8 3.15 0.04 12.19
N GLY A 9 3.14 1.18 11.48
CA GLY A 9 3.97 2.34 11.79
C GLY A 9 3.14 3.63 11.83
N PRO A 10 3.61 4.68 12.53
CA PRO A 10 3.00 6.00 12.45
C PRO A 10 3.21 6.60 11.06
N LEU A 11 2.22 7.33 10.51
CA LEU A 11 2.32 7.96 9.18
C LEU A 11 3.58 8.80 8.97
N THR A 12 4.08 9.44 10.02
CA THR A 12 5.30 10.25 10.00
C THR A 12 6.55 9.45 9.64
N ALA A 13 6.53 8.11 9.81
CA ALA A 13 7.64 7.24 9.45
C ALA A 13 7.60 6.76 7.98
N ILE A 14 6.58 7.15 7.19
CA ILE A 14 6.57 6.86 5.74
C ILE A 14 7.78 7.51 5.07
N ALA A 15 8.11 8.75 5.43
CA ALA A 15 9.27 9.45 4.88
C ALA A 15 10.60 8.75 5.22
N ASP A 16 10.71 8.15 6.41
CA ASP A 16 11.88 7.37 6.80
C ASP A 16 11.99 6.07 5.98
N ASP A 17 10.89 5.30 5.86
CA ASP A 17 10.87 4.07 5.05
C ASP A 17 11.19 4.38 3.57
N VAL A 18 10.64 5.47 3.01
CA VAL A 18 10.99 5.95 1.66
C VAL A 18 12.48 6.30 1.55
N ARG A 19 13.05 7.03 2.51
CA ARG A 19 14.47 7.39 2.49
C ARG A 19 15.38 6.16 2.59
N ASP A 20 15.04 5.22 3.46
CA ASP A 20 15.90 4.10 3.81
C ASP A 20 15.78 2.92 2.81
N HIS A 21 14.62 2.79 2.15
CA HIS A 21 14.31 1.67 1.24
C HIS A 21 13.96 2.09 -0.19
N GLY A 22 13.77 3.39 -0.46
CA GLY A 22 13.31 3.93 -1.74
C GLY A 22 11.79 3.93 -1.91
N TYR A 23 11.04 3.35 -0.96
CA TYR A 23 9.58 3.31 -0.97
C TYR A 23 9.03 2.95 0.42
N ALA A 24 7.74 3.20 0.61
CA ALA A 24 6.95 2.74 1.75
C ALA A 24 5.69 2.00 1.27
N ILE A 25 5.19 1.05 2.08
CA ILE A 25 3.98 0.31 1.78
C ILE A 25 2.83 0.84 2.63
N LEU A 26 1.76 1.29 1.98
CA LEU A 26 0.61 1.89 2.62
C LEU A 26 -0.64 1.07 2.32
N GLN A 27 -1.47 0.83 3.34
CA GLN A 27 -2.80 0.28 3.19
C GLN A 27 -3.86 1.33 3.55
N THR A 28 -4.84 1.49 2.67
CA THR A 28 -6.00 2.37 2.90
C THR A 28 -7.29 1.77 2.37
N ARG A 29 -8.43 2.42 2.63
CA ARG A 29 -9.73 2.01 2.08
C ARG A 29 -9.78 2.29 0.58
N VAL A 30 -10.21 1.30 -0.21
CA VAL A 30 -10.37 1.41 -1.68
C VAL A 30 -11.19 2.63 -2.10
N GLU A 31 -12.22 2.95 -1.35
CA GLU A 31 -13.16 4.05 -1.62
C GLU A 31 -12.55 5.46 -1.54
N ARG A 32 -11.32 5.57 -1.00
CA ARG A 32 -10.61 6.85 -0.80
C ARG A 32 -9.60 7.13 -1.89
N ILE A 33 -9.27 6.15 -2.72
CA ILE A 33 -8.30 6.32 -3.79
C ILE A 33 -9.04 6.88 -5.01
N PRO A 34 -8.67 8.09 -5.48
CA PRO A 34 -9.29 8.67 -6.67
C PRO A 34 -9.15 7.71 -7.85
N ARG A 35 -10.24 7.52 -8.62
CA ARG A 35 -10.29 6.65 -9.82
C ARG A 35 -10.23 5.13 -9.56
N LEU A 36 -10.07 4.67 -8.32
CA LEU A 36 -10.26 3.25 -7.99
C LEU A 36 -11.77 2.96 -7.87
N VAL A 37 -12.26 2.02 -8.68
CA VAL A 37 -13.70 1.71 -8.74
C VAL A 37 -14.12 0.93 -7.49
N ARG A 38 -15.22 1.35 -6.84
CA ARG A 38 -15.82 0.60 -5.73
C ARG A 38 -16.33 -0.75 -6.23
N GLY A 39 -16.08 -1.82 -5.47
CA GLY A 39 -16.58 -3.16 -5.79
C GLY A 39 -15.62 -4.04 -6.59
N LEU A 40 -14.33 -3.70 -6.64
CA LEU A 40 -13.32 -4.62 -7.16
C LEU A 40 -13.31 -5.93 -6.34
N PRO A 41 -13.19 -7.10 -6.98
CA PRO A 41 -12.94 -8.33 -6.25
C PRO A 41 -11.57 -8.27 -5.58
N CYS A 42 -11.40 -9.06 -4.52
CA CYS A 42 -10.10 -9.32 -3.92
C CYS A 42 -9.15 -9.85 -5.02
N SER A 43 -7.97 -9.24 -5.13
CA SER A 43 -6.99 -9.58 -6.18
C SER A 43 -6.02 -10.69 -5.78
N GLU A 44 -6.16 -11.26 -4.58
CA GLU A 44 -5.35 -12.41 -4.18
C GLU A 44 -5.58 -13.64 -5.09
N PRO A 45 -4.52 -14.39 -5.41
CA PRO A 45 -4.58 -15.51 -6.33
C PRO A 45 -5.19 -16.79 -5.73
N ASP A 46 -5.63 -16.76 -4.47
CA ASP A 46 -6.23 -17.88 -3.75
C ASP A 46 -7.68 -18.18 -4.19
N GLY A 47 -8.24 -17.38 -5.10
CA GLY A 47 -9.61 -17.51 -5.59
C GLY A 47 -10.64 -16.82 -4.70
N CYS A 48 -10.22 -15.86 -3.87
CA CYS A 48 -11.11 -15.09 -3.02
C CYS A 48 -12.11 -14.25 -3.83
N ASN A 49 -13.40 -14.55 -3.65
CA ASN A 49 -14.50 -13.84 -4.31
C ASN A 49 -15.09 -12.71 -3.45
N LYS A 50 -14.45 -12.34 -2.33
CA LYS A 50 -14.91 -11.24 -1.49
C LYS A 50 -14.66 -9.91 -2.19
N THR A 51 -15.49 -8.93 -1.88
CA THR A 51 -15.27 -7.54 -2.33
C THR A 51 -14.03 -6.98 -1.63
N ALA A 52 -13.16 -6.33 -2.39
CA ALA A 52 -12.03 -5.60 -1.86
C ALA A 52 -12.51 -4.39 -1.04
N THR A 53 -11.96 -4.26 0.15
CA THR A 53 -12.25 -3.19 1.12
C THR A 53 -11.02 -2.34 1.39
N LEU A 54 -9.83 -2.89 1.14
CA LEU A 54 -8.53 -2.27 1.30
C LEU A 54 -7.78 -2.24 -0.03
N ALA A 55 -6.89 -1.27 -0.17
CA ALA A 55 -5.93 -1.17 -1.24
C ALA A 55 -4.54 -1.00 -0.64
N THR A 56 -3.62 -1.84 -1.10
CA THR A 56 -2.21 -1.76 -0.76
C THR A 56 -1.48 -1.00 -1.87
N LEU A 57 -0.77 0.05 -1.49
CA LEU A 57 -0.12 1.01 -2.36
C LEU A 57 1.36 1.12 -2.02
N ALA A 58 2.17 1.41 -3.04
CA ALA A 58 3.58 1.75 -2.87
C ALA A 58 3.73 3.26 -2.99
N VAL A 59 4.35 3.87 -1.98
CA VAL A 59 4.67 5.29 -1.92
C VAL A 59 6.16 5.44 -2.24
N GLU A 60 6.51 6.19 -3.27
CA GLU A 60 7.91 6.41 -3.68
C GLU A 60 8.48 7.73 -3.18
N GLU A 61 7.61 8.69 -2.86
CA GLU A 61 8.00 9.99 -2.32
C GLU A 61 6.89 10.56 -1.44
N THR A 62 7.27 11.40 -0.47
CA THR A 62 6.34 12.16 0.36
C THR A 62 6.62 13.65 0.22
N ALA A 63 5.60 14.46 0.03
CA ALA A 63 5.71 15.91 0.17
C ALA A 63 5.24 16.33 1.56
N ASP A 64 6.12 17.00 2.30
CA ASP A 64 5.74 17.78 3.45
C ASP A 64 5.43 19.21 2.98
N ASN A 65 4.18 19.43 2.58
CA ASN A 65 3.70 20.77 2.24
C ASN A 65 2.98 21.34 3.46
N ASN A 66 3.06 22.67 3.66
CA ASN A 66 2.41 23.37 4.78
C ASN A 66 0.89 23.09 4.92
N ASP A 67 0.22 22.55 3.89
CA ASP A 67 -1.20 22.20 3.88
C ASP A 67 -1.51 20.69 4.05
N GLY A 68 -0.51 19.82 4.20
CA GLY A 68 -0.73 18.41 4.53
C GLY A 68 0.34 17.44 4.03
N PHE A 69 0.20 16.18 4.45
CA PHE A 69 1.07 15.07 4.06
C PHE A 69 0.68 14.54 2.67
N GLY A 70 1.44 14.92 1.65
CA GLY A 70 1.25 14.48 0.27
C GLY A 70 1.95 13.15 0.01
N LEU A 71 1.27 12.24 -0.68
CA LEU A 71 1.82 10.92 -1.07
C LEU A 71 1.97 10.83 -2.58
N TYR A 72 3.17 10.51 -3.06
CA TYR A 72 3.43 10.16 -4.45
C TYR A 72 3.50 8.64 -4.58
N LEU A 73 2.64 8.10 -5.43
CA LEU A 73 2.51 6.65 -5.59
C LEU A 73 3.45 6.13 -6.68
N ALA A 74 4.13 5.03 -6.39
CA ALA A 74 4.90 4.29 -7.39
C ALA A 74 3.95 3.83 -8.51
N LYS A 75 4.37 4.01 -9.76
CA LYS A 75 3.56 3.68 -10.94
C LYS A 75 4.09 2.43 -11.64
N GLY A 76 3.17 1.61 -12.13
CA GLY A 76 3.47 0.48 -12.98
C GLY A 76 3.87 0.91 -14.40
N PRO A 77 4.22 -0.07 -15.26
CA PRO A 77 4.59 0.18 -16.66
C PRO A 77 3.48 0.86 -17.49
N ASP A 78 2.23 0.73 -17.05
CA ASP A 78 1.03 1.33 -17.62
C ASP A 78 0.82 2.80 -17.18
N GLY A 79 1.68 3.32 -16.30
CA GLY A 79 1.58 4.66 -15.73
C GLY A 79 0.50 4.80 -14.65
N LEU A 80 -0.13 3.70 -14.23
CA LEU A 80 -1.11 3.68 -13.14
C LEU A 80 -0.41 3.38 -11.81
N PRO A 81 -0.95 3.87 -10.67
CA PRO A 81 -0.41 3.51 -9.37
C PRO A 81 -0.38 2.00 -9.14
N LEU A 82 0.72 1.48 -8.63
CA LEU A 82 0.82 0.09 -8.18
C LEU A 82 -0.12 -0.10 -6.98
N CYS A 83 -1.20 -0.84 -7.20
CA CYS A 83 -2.28 -1.01 -6.25
C CYS A 83 -2.76 -2.46 -6.26
N ILE A 84 -2.76 -3.11 -5.09
CA ILE A 84 -3.36 -4.43 -4.89
C ILE A 84 -4.62 -4.27 -4.01
N PRO A 85 -5.83 -4.33 -4.59
CA PRO A 85 -7.07 -4.27 -3.82
C PRO A 85 -7.42 -5.65 -3.24
N VAL A 86 -7.62 -5.71 -1.93
CA VAL A 86 -7.89 -6.96 -1.18
C VAL A 86 -9.00 -6.76 -0.14
N CYS A 87 -9.60 -7.86 0.31
CA CYS A 87 -10.43 -7.86 1.51
C CYS A 87 -9.57 -7.80 2.79
N ASP A 88 -10.17 -7.46 3.92
CA ASP A 88 -9.46 -7.31 5.20
C ASP A 88 -8.65 -8.56 5.60
N ASP A 89 -9.11 -9.76 5.25
CA ASP A 89 -8.43 -11.03 5.55
C ASP A 89 -7.08 -11.20 4.82
N HIS A 90 -6.93 -10.54 3.67
CA HIS A 90 -5.77 -10.70 2.77
C HIS A 90 -4.81 -9.51 2.79
N ARG A 91 -4.96 -8.67 3.81
CA ARG A 91 -4.15 -7.48 3.96
C ARG A 91 -2.66 -7.78 4.08
N ASN A 92 -2.28 -8.89 4.70
CA ASN A 92 -0.88 -9.22 4.95
C ASN A 92 -0.21 -9.69 3.66
N GLU A 93 -0.91 -10.54 2.91
CA GLU A 93 -0.50 -11.07 1.61
C GLU A 93 -0.24 -9.94 0.63
N ALA A 94 -1.19 -9.01 0.50
CA ALA A 94 -1.08 -7.87 -0.41
C ALA A 94 0.16 -7.01 -0.18
N THR A 95 0.57 -6.81 1.08
CA THR A 95 1.79 -6.03 1.38
C THR A 95 3.07 -6.74 0.96
N HIS A 96 3.11 -8.06 1.06
CA HIS A 96 4.28 -8.84 0.63
C HIS A 96 4.33 -8.97 -0.89
N ASP A 97 3.16 -9.15 -1.51
CA ASP A 97 3.06 -9.34 -2.94
C ASP A 97 3.36 -8.02 -3.67
N LEU A 98 2.87 -6.88 -3.16
CA LEU A 98 3.24 -5.57 -3.69
C LEU A 98 4.75 -5.29 -3.56
N TYR A 99 5.36 -5.64 -2.42
CA TYR A 99 6.80 -5.51 -2.24
C TYR A 99 7.58 -6.28 -3.31
N ARG A 100 7.16 -7.53 -3.55
CA ARG A 100 7.77 -8.41 -4.54
C ARG A 100 7.61 -7.86 -5.94
N ASP A 101 6.45 -7.32 -6.27
CA ASP A 101 6.20 -6.71 -7.58
C ASP A 101 7.05 -5.45 -7.80
N LEU A 102 7.29 -4.67 -6.75
CA LEU A 102 8.09 -3.46 -6.80
C LEU A 102 9.60 -3.74 -6.93
N THR A 103 10.11 -4.75 -6.23
CA THR A 103 11.56 -4.95 -6.05
C THR A 103 12.11 -6.23 -6.66
N GLY A 104 11.23 -7.17 -7.03
CA GLY A 104 11.61 -8.55 -7.37
C GLY A 104 12.12 -9.37 -6.19
N GLN A 105 12.07 -8.84 -4.96
CA GLN A 105 12.63 -9.47 -3.77
C GLN A 105 11.54 -9.88 -2.77
N MET A 106 11.89 -10.74 -1.81
CA MET A 106 11.03 -10.98 -0.66
C MET A 106 11.15 -9.80 0.31
N ARG A 107 10.02 -9.40 0.89
CA ARG A 107 9.96 -8.31 1.87
C ARG A 107 10.84 -8.64 3.07
N PRO A 108 11.87 -7.82 3.38
CA PRO A 108 12.67 -8.02 4.57
C PRO A 108 11.83 -7.74 5.82
N ASP A 109 12.15 -8.46 6.89
CA ASP A 109 11.62 -8.20 8.22
C ASP A 109 12.04 -6.78 8.65
N GLY A 110 11.08 -5.88 8.83
CA GLY A 110 11.35 -4.51 9.30
C GLY A 110 10.70 -3.40 8.46
N ILE A 111 10.33 -3.67 7.21
CA ILE A 111 9.53 -2.71 6.45
C ILE A 111 8.17 -2.59 7.11
N ARG A 112 7.68 -1.36 7.25
CA ARG A 112 6.37 -1.12 7.84
C ARG A 112 5.32 -1.19 6.75
N ALA A 113 4.15 -1.65 7.13
CA ALA A 113 2.96 -1.50 6.31
C ALA A 113 2.04 -0.58 7.08
N PHE A 114 1.92 0.64 6.57
CA PHE A 114 1.21 1.71 7.23
C PHE A 114 -0.28 1.47 7.02
N ASP A 115 -1.00 1.11 8.07
CA ASP A 115 -2.43 0.86 8.02
C ASP A 115 -3.21 2.10 8.41
N VAL A 116 -3.82 2.76 7.44
CA VAL A 116 -4.56 4.02 7.68
C VAL A 116 -6.00 4.03 7.13
N PRO A 117 -6.84 3.07 7.53
CA PRO A 117 -8.26 3.08 7.23
C PRO A 117 -8.94 4.12 8.12
N GLY A 118 -8.88 5.40 7.75
CA GLY A 118 -9.48 6.47 8.56
C GLY A 118 -8.92 7.86 8.30
N THR A 119 -7.66 7.96 7.88
CA THR A 119 -6.96 9.22 7.65
C THR A 119 -7.28 9.83 6.28
N HIS A 120 -7.52 11.15 6.22
CA HIS A 120 -7.57 11.88 4.95
C HIS A 120 -6.16 11.97 4.37
N LEU A 121 -5.99 11.58 3.11
CA LEU A 121 -4.71 11.56 2.41
C LEU A 121 -4.81 12.42 1.16
N SER A 122 -3.80 13.25 0.92
CA SER A 122 -3.66 14.02 -0.32
C SER A 122 -2.89 13.18 -1.34
N TRP A 123 -3.54 12.86 -2.46
CA TRP A 123 -3.01 11.99 -3.51
C TRP A 123 -2.39 12.82 -4.63
N HIS A 124 -1.12 12.56 -4.98
CA HIS A 124 -0.40 13.23 -6.07
C HIS A 124 0.18 12.25 -7.10
#